data_AF-A0A396IE32-F1
#
_entry.id   AF-A0A396IE32-F1
#
_cell.length_a   1.000
_cell.length_b   1.000
_cell.length_c   1.000
_cell.angle_alpha   90.00
_cell.angle_beta   90.00
_cell.angle_gamma   90.00
#
_symmetry.space_group_name_H-M   'P 1'
#
loop_
_entity.id
_entity.type
_entity.pdbx_description
1 polymer ?
#
loop_
_entity_poly.entity_id
_entity_poly.type
_entity_poly.pdbx_seq_one_letter_code
_entity_poly.pdbx_strand_id
1 'polypeptide(L)'
;MKMRVDDTIGGLAGGRYYNRDNVAAITLGMSTNAAYVEPAQESELARSPNSNELVISMEWGNFNSSHVPLTSFDTILDAESSNSGSGIFEKLISGMYLGEIVRHVLLKMAQETALFGGSVPPKLMTPYSLRSPDMAAMHQDKSEDREVVSEKLNEVFAVSLFSPLHILK
;
A
#
# COMPACT_ATOMS: atom_id res chain seq x y z
N MET A 1 -7.35 28.79 -15.47
CA MET A 1 -7.79 28.00 -14.30
C MET A 1 -7.36 26.55 -14.55
N LYS A 2 -6.41 26.01 -13.79
CA LYS A 2 -5.97 24.62 -13.93
C LYS A 2 -6.69 23.80 -12.86
N MET A 3 -7.64 22.98 -13.29
CA MET A 3 -8.36 22.06 -12.39
C MET A 3 -7.44 20.87 -12.13
N ARG A 4 -7.07 20.65 -10.87
CA ARG A 4 -6.39 19.44 -10.44
C ARG A 4 -7.48 18.50 -9.93
N VAL A 5 -7.77 17.46 -10.70
CA VAL A 5 -8.77 16.44 -10.33
C VAL A 5 -8.01 15.30 -9.67
N ASP A 6 -8.48 14.86 -8.50
CA ASP A 6 -8.00 13.64 -7.86
C ASP A 6 -8.38 12.42 -8.71
N ASP A 7 -7.50 11.44 -8.84
CA ASP A 7 -7.73 10.26 -9.68
C ASP A 7 -9.02 9.51 -9.29
N THR A 8 -9.37 9.51 -7.99
CA THR A 8 -10.58 8.88 -7.46
C THR A 8 -11.84 9.64 -7.86
N ILE A 9 -11.80 10.97 -7.84
CA ILE A 9 -12.88 11.82 -8.35
C ILE A 9 -13.06 11.60 -9.85
N GLY A 10 -11.96 11.50 -10.60
CA GLY A 10 -11.98 11.18 -12.02
C GLY A 10 -12.63 9.83 -12.28
N GLY A 11 -12.28 8.81 -11.50
CA GLY A 11 -12.88 7.47 -11.55
C GLY A 11 -14.38 7.49 -11.25
N LEU A 12 -14.80 8.22 -10.21
CA LEU A 12 -16.23 8.38 -9.88
C LEU A 12 -17.00 9.08 -11.00
N ALA A 13 -16.47 10.18 -11.53
CA ALA A 13 -17.11 10.92 -12.62
C ALA A 13 -17.24 10.07 -13.89
N GLY A 14 -16.18 9.34 -14.25
CA GLY A 14 -16.20 8.40 -15.39
C GLY A 14 -17.21 7.26 -15.17
N GLY A 15 -17.23 6.66 -13.98
CA GLY A 15 -18.20 5.64 -13.61
C GLY A 15 -19.65 6.15 -13.71
N ARG A 16 -19.92 7.36 -13.20
CA ARG A 16 -21.26 7.97 -13.24
C ARG A 16 -21.70 8.40 -14.62
N TYR A 17 -20.76 8.71 -15.52
CA TYR A 17 -21.07 8.99 -16.91
C TYR A 17 -21.76 7.79 -17.58
N TYR A 18 -21.30 6.57 -17.30
CA TYR A 18 -21.89 5.34 -17.85
C TYR A 18 -23.06 4.77 -17.03
N ASN A 19 -22.99 4.86 -15.70
CA ASN A 19 -24.02 4.37 -14.80
C ASN A 19 -24.23 5.33 -13.61
N ARG A 20 -25.40 5.99 -13.58
CA ARG A 20 -25.80 6.94 -12.52
C ARG A 20 -25.89 6.31 -11.13
N ASP A 21 -26.02 4.99 -11.03
CA ASP A 21 -26.08 4.27 -9.75
C ASP A 21 -24.70 4.13 -9.07
N ASN A 22 -23.62 4.51 -9.77
CA ASN A 22 -22.29 4.55 -9.16
C ASN A 22 -22.22 5.69 -8.13
N VAL A 23 -22.24 5.36 -6.84
CA VAL A 23 -22.24 6.33 -5.74
C VAL A 23 -20.87 6.57 -5.12
N ALA A 24 -19.90 5.71 -5.38
CA ALA A 24 -18.55 5.83 -4.85
C ALA A 24 -17.49 5.27 -5.80
N ALA A 25 -16.27 5.73 -5.65
CA ALA A 25 -15.08 5.18 -6.27
C ALA A 25 -13.97 5.05 -5.23
N ILE A 26 -13.12 4.06 -5.41
CA ILE A 26 -11.98 3.80 -4.55
C ILE A 26 -10.76 3.63 -5.45
N THR A 27 -9.68 4.33 -5.12
CA THR A 27 -8.36 4.13 -5.72
C THR A 27 -7.55 3.24 -4.79
N LEU A 28 -7.14 2.07 -5.30
CA LEU A 28 -6.20 1.16 -4.63
C LEU A 28 -4.99 0.99 -5.55
N GLY A 29 -3.90 1.68 -5.24
CA GLY A 29 -2.68 1.65 -6.05
C GLY A 29 -1.47 2.08 -5.23
N MET A 30 -0.55 2.83 -5.84
CA MET A 30 0.59 3.41 -5.13
C MET A 30 0.15 4.41 -4.04
N SER A 31 -1.01 5.02 -4.22
CA SER A 31 -1.75 5.77 -3.20
C SER A 31 -3.10 5.10 -2.94
N THR A 32 -3.83 5.60 -1.93
CA THR A 32 -5.20 5.16 -1.66
C THR A 32 -6.12 6.33 -1.34
N ASN A 33 -7.30 6.33 -1.95
CA ASN A 33 -8.35 7.30 -1.62
C ASN A 33 -9.75 6.72 -1.91
N ALA A 34 -10.77 7.33 -1.31
CA ALA A 34 -12.17 7.08 -1.64
C ALA A 34 -12.87 8.41 -1.93
N ALA A 35 -13.76 8.39 -2.91
CA ALA A 35 -14.66 9.50 -3.19
C ALA A 35 -16.09 8.97 -3.31
N TYR A 36 -17.06 9.75 -2.84
CA TYR A 36 -18.47 9.37 -2.92
C TYR A 36 -19.38 10.57 -3.19
N VAL A 37 -20.61 10.27 -3.59
CA VAL A 37 -21.65 11.26 -3.82
C VAL A 37 -22.53 11.37 -2.59
N GLU A 38 -22.65 12.59 -2.07
CA GLU A 38 -23.53 12.95 -0.98
C GLU A 38 -24.65 13.87 -1.51
N PRO A 39 -25.91 13.74 -1.04
CA PRO A 39 -26.93 14.74 -1.33
C PRO A 39 -26.50 16.10 -0.77
N ALA A 40 -26.54 17.14 -1.60
CA ALA A 40 -26.04 18.46 -1.20
C ALA A 40 -26.82 19.07 -0.01
N GLN A 41 -28.06 18.62 0.21
CA GLN A 41 -28.91 19.07 1.32
C GLN A 41 -28.44 18.50 2.67
N GLU A 42 -27.73 17.38 2.66
CA GLU A 42 -27.25 16.69 3.86
C GLU A 42 -25.81 17.13 4.23
N SER A 43 -25.15 17.90 3.36
CA SER A 43 -23.74 18.26 3.51
C SER A 43 -23.56 19.74 3.86
N GLU A 44 -22.93 20.03 5.00
CA GLU A 44 -22.53 21.40 5.38
C GLU A 44 -21.51 22.03 4.42
N LEU A 45 -20.89 21.22 3.55
CA LEU A 45 -19.89 21.63 2.57
C LEU A 45 -20.51 22.16 1.26
N ALA A 46 -21.83 22.03 1.08
CA ALA A 46 -22.52 22.50 -0.12
C ALA A 46 -22.49 24.03 -0.21
N ARG A 47 -21.70 24.56 -1.17
CA ARG A 47 -21.53 26.01 -1.38
C ARG A 47 -22.52 26.64 -2.36
N SER A 48 -23.32 25.83 -3.07
CA SER A 48 -24.25 26.29 -4.09
C SER A 48 -25.64 25.71 -3.84
N PRO A 49 -26.68 26.55 -3.70
CA PRO A 49 -28.06 26.09 -3.50
C PRO A 49 -28.63 25.37 -4.72
N ASN A 50 -27.96 25.42 -5.88
CA ASN A 50 -28.42 24.82 -7.13
C ASN A 50 -27.81 23.44 -7.44
N SER A 51 -26.95 22.90 -6.57
CA SER A 51 -26.43 21.54 -6.73
C SER A 51 -27.27 20.59 -5.88
N ASN A 52 -27.79 19.51 -6.45
CA ASN A 52 -28.51 18.47 -5.70
C ASN A 52 -27.55 17.42 -5.11
N GLU A 53 -26.36 17.29 -5.69
CA GLU A 53 -25.34 16.31 -5.32
C GLU A 53 -24.00 17.03 -5.10
N LEU A 54 -23.19 16.50 -4.19
CA LEU A 54 -21.83 16.92 -3.92
C LEU A 54 -20.91 15.70 -3.98
N VAL A 55 -19.75 15.84 -4.62
CA VAL A 55 -18.71 14.82 -4.56
C VAL A 55 -17.78 15.13 -3.39
N ILE A 56 -17.64 14.17 -2.48
CA ILE A 56 -16.74 14.24 -1.33
C ILE A 56 -15.52 13.39 -1.64
N SER A 57 -14.34 14.00 -1.62
CA SER A 57 -13.07 13.26 -1.50
C SER A 57 -12.81 13.02 -0.02
N MET A 58 -12.62 11.76 0.37
CA MET A 58 -12.37 11.42 1.76
C MET A 58 -10.95 11.73 2.20
N GLU A 59 -10.00 11.77 1.25
CA GLU A 59 -8.56 11.84 1.53
C GLU A 59 -8.15 10.84 2.62
N TRP A 60 -8.74 9.64 2.56
CA TRP A 60 -8.79 8.70 3.68
C TRP A 60 -7.43 8.12 4.06
N GLY A 61 -6.39 8.38 3.28
CA GLY A 61 -5.03 7.93 3.56
C GLY A 61 -4.53 8.50 4.89
N ASN A 62 -5.04 9.67 5.29
CA ASN A 62 -4.75 10.30 6.57
C ASN A 62 -5.62 9.78 7.74
N PHE A 63 -6.52 8.82 7.50
CA PHE A 63 -7.30 8.22 8.57
C PHE A 63 -6.37 7.61 9.63
N ASN A 64 -6.61 7.95 10.89
CA ASN A 64 -5.84 7.47 12.03
C ASN A 64 -6.76 7.32 13.24
N SER A 65 -6.81 6.11 13.80
CA SER A 65 -7.65 5.76 14.95
C SER A 65 -6.94 4.70 15.78
N SER A 66 -7.18 4.69 17.09
CA SER A 66 -6.70 3.63 17.99
C SER A 66 -7.25 2.24 17.65
N HIS A 67 -8.28 2.16 16.80
CA HIS A 67 -8.84 0.91 16.30
C HIS A 67 -8.11 0.34 15.09
N VAL A 68 -7.18 1.09 14.49
CA VAL A 68 -6.35 0.60 13.41
C VAL A 68 -5.28 -0.33 14.01
N PRO A 69 -5.20 -1.60 13.59
CA PRO A 69 -4.29 -2.57 14.20
C PRO A 69 -2.86 -2.39 13.69
N LEU A 70 -2.15 -1.39 14.22
CA LEU A 70 -0.76 -1.12 13.88
C LEU A 70 0.19 -2.15 14.51
N THR A 71 1.09 -2.70 13.71
CA THR A 71 2.21 -3.51 14.16
C THR A 71 3.43 -2.65 14.49
N SER A 72 4.44 -3.27 15.10
CA SER A 72 5.75 -2.61 15.29
C SER A 72 6.42 -2.27 13.96
N PHE A 73 6.20 -3.06 12.90
CA PHE A 73 6.74 -2.79 11.57
C PHE A 73 6.10 -1.56 10.93
N ASP A 74 4.79 -1.37 11.11
CA ASP A 74 4.09 -0.17 10.64
C ASP A 74 4.60 1.09 11.36
N THR A 75 4.86 0.97 12.66
CA THR A 75 5.41 2.07 13.47
C THR A 75 6.82 2.45 13.03
N ILE A 76 7.67 1.46 12.74
CA ILE A 76 9.04 1.69 12.24
C ILE A 76 8.98 2.34 10.86
N LEU A 77 8.17 1.80 9.94
CA LEU A 77 8.01 2.35 8.60
C LEU A 77 7.53 3.81 8.65
N ASP A 78 6.53 4.12 9.49
CA ASP A 78 6.05 5.48 9.65
C ASP A 78 7.15 6.41 10.18
N ALA A 79 7.90 5.99 11.20
CA ALA A 79 8.98 6.78 11.78
C ALA A 79 10.13 7.05 10.80
N GLU A 80 10.44 6.09 9.91
CA GLU A 80 11.50 6.22 8.90
C GLU A 80 11.01 6.91 7.61
N SER A 81 9.70 7.09 7.43
CA SER A 81 9.12 7.77 6.27
C SER A 81 9.36 9.28 6.28
N SER A 82 9.34 9.90 5.10
CA SER A 82 9.45 11.36 4.96
C SER A 82 8.26 12.13 5.54
N ASN A 83 7.14 11.46 5.79
CA ASN A 83 5.88 12.01 6.28
C ASN A 83 5.41 11.33 7.57
N SER A 84 6.31 11.13 8.53
CA SER A 84 6.00 10.51 9.83
C SER A 84 4.77 11.14 10.52
N GLY A 85 3.91 10.29 11.10
CA GLY A 85 2.66 10.69 11.75
C GLY A 85 1.51 11.05 10.79
N SER A 86 1.76 11.05 9.48
CA SER A 86 0.77 11.39 8.43
C SER A 86 0.58 10.23 7.47
N GLY A 87 -0.56 10.17 6.78
CA GLY A 87 -0.83 9.10 5.81
C GLY A 87 -0.84 7.70 6.43
N ILE A 88 -1.24 7.57 7.70
CA ILE A 88 -1.16 6.29 8.44
C ILE A 88 -1.94 5.19 7.72
N PHE A 89 -3.19 5.44 7.34
CA PHE A 89 -3.98 4.45 6.62
C PHE A 89 -3.39 4.15 5.23
N GLU A 90 -2.85 5.16 4.54
CA GLU A 90 -2.17 4.95 3.25
C GLU A 90 -0.95 4.03 3.39
N LYS A 91 -0.13 4.24 4.40
CA LYS A 91 1.05 3.40 4.71
C LYS A 91 0.71 1.94 4.96
N LEU A 92 -0.49 1.67 5.46
CA LEU A 92 -0.92 0.30 5.74
C LEU A 92 -1.36 -0.48 4.50
N ILE A 93 -1.97 0.19 3.52
CA ILE A 93 -2.68 -0.51 2.44
C ILE A 93 -2.20 -0.19 1.03
N SER A 94 -1.45 0.90 0.84
CA SER A 94 -1.05 1.30 -0.50
C SER A 94 0.15 0.49 -1.00
N GLY A 95 0.18 0.26 -2.30
CA GLY A 95 1.25 -0.45 -2.99
C GLY A 95 2.62 0.23 -2.86
N MET A 96 2.69 1.49 -2.42
CA MET A 96 3.96 2.16 -2.10
C MET A 96 4.67 1.53 -0.90
N TYR A 97 3.90 1.06 0.09
CA TYR A 97 4.44 0.70 1.41
C TYR A 97 4.37 -0.82 1.70
N LEU A 98 3.52 -1.58 1.01
CA LEU A 98 3.41 -3.04 1.22
C LEU A 98 4.76 -3.77 1.10
N GLY A 99 5.55 -3.44 0.07
CA GLY A 99 6.89 -4.00 -0.12
C GLY A 99 7.85 -3.65 1.03
N GLU A 100 7.73 -2.44 1.56
CA GLU A 100 8.61 -1.95 2.62
C GLU A 100 8.29 -2.59 3.97
N ILE A 101 7.02 -2.82 4.29
CA ILE A 101 6.62 -3.61 5.47
C ILE A 101 7.24 -5.01 5.41
N VAL A 102 7.15 -5.70 4.26
CA VAL A 102 7.76 -7.02 4.12
C VAL A 102 9.28 -6.96 4.22
N ARG A 103 9.93 -5.93 3.68
CA ARG A 103 11.38 -5.73 3.85
C ARG A 103 11.76 -5.62 5.32
N HIS A 104 11.01 -4.86 6.12
CA HIS A 104 11.27 -4.76 7.57
C HIS A 104 11.11 -6.10 8.29
N VAL A 105 10.09 -6.89 7.94
CA VAL A 105 9.91 -8.24 8.47
C VAL A 105 11.10 -9.14 8.12
N LEU A 106 11.48 -9.19 6.84
CA LEU A 106 12.62 -9.99 6.38
C LEU A 106 13.94 -9.55 7.03
N LEU A 107 14.13 -8.24 7.19
CA LEU A 107 15.31 -7.68 7.85
C LEU A 107 15.38 -8.13 9.31
N LYS A 108 14.26 -8.04 10.04
CA LYS A 108 14.19 -8.50 11.43
C LYS A 108 14.49 -9.99 11.54
N MET A 109 13.91 -10.81 10.67
CA MET A 109 14.18 -12.25 10.63
C MET A 109 15.64 -12.56 10.31
N ALA A 110 16.27 -11.83 9.38
CA ALA A 110 17.68 -12.01 9.03
C ALA A 110 18.66 -11.56 10.13
N GLN A 111 18.25 -10.64 10.99
CA GLN A 111 19.04 -10.19 12.15
C GLN A 111 18.94 -11.17 13.33
N GLU A 112 17.78 -11.79 13.51
CA GLU A 112 17.49 -12.67 14.65
C GLU A 112 17.74 -14.15 14.34
N THR A 113 17.81 -14.51 13.07
CA THR A 113 17.97 -15.89 12.59
C THR A 113 18.94 -15.93 11.41
N ALA A 114 19.37 -17.13 11.03
CA ALA A 114 20.20 -17.33 9.84
C ALA A 114 19.38 -17.41 8.54
N LEU A 115 18.30 -16.62 8.40
CA LEU A 115 17.36 -16.68 7.26
C LEU A 115 18.08 -16.64 5.90
N PHE A 116 19.10 -15.79 5.78
CA PHE A 116 19.92 -15.63 4.57
C PHE A 116 21.38 -16.01 4.80
N GLY A 117 21.65 -16.88 5.78
CA GLY A 117 23.00 -17.28 6.18
C GLY A 117 23.52 -16.52 7.40
N GLY A 118 24.85 -16.46 7.56
CA GLY A 118 25.50 -15.93 8.76
C GLY A 118 25.54 -14.40 8.88
N SER A 119 25.08 -13.66 7.86
CA SER A 119 25.08 -12.20 7.83
C SER A 119 23.88 -11.65 7.08
N VAL A 120 23.39 -10.49 7.51
CA VAL A 120 22.31 -9.76 6.83
C VAL A 120 22.79 -9.29 5.43
N PRO A 121 22.05 -9.58 4.34
CA PRO A 121 22.37 -9.09 3.01
C PRO A 121 22.39 -7.54 2.97
N PRO A 122 23.45 -6.89 2.47
CA PRO A 122 23.52 -5.43 2.48
C PRO A 122 22.36 -4.73 1.76
N LYS A 123 21.86 -5.31 0.67
CA LYS A 123 20.70 -4.77 -0.06
C LYS A 123 19.40 -4.81 0.75
N LEU A 124 19.26 -5.73 1.70
CA LEU A 124 18.08 -5.80 2.58
C LEU A 124 17.99 -4.60 3.52
N MET A 125 19.11 -3.93 3.79
CA MET A 125 19.17 -2.69 4.58
C MET A 125 18.73 -1.46 3.79
N THR A 126 18.56 -1.55 2.46
CA THR A 126 18.17 -0.41 1.62
C THR A 126 16.65 -0.21 1.66
N PRO A 127 16.16 0.94 2.16
CA PRO A 127 14.72 1.23 2.17
C PRO A 127 14.11 1.17 0.78
N TYR A 128 12.87 0.70 0.68
CA TYR A 128 12.05 0.59 -0.53
C TYR A 128 12.67 -0.25 -1.66
N SER A 129 13.64 -1.12 -1.32
CA SER A 129 14.26 -2.04 -2.28
C SER A 129 13.30 -3.11 -2.78
N LEU A 130 12.42 -3.60 -1.90
CA LEU A 130 11.34 -4.53 -2.26
C LEU A 130 10.06 -3.76 -2.58
N ARG A 131 9.50 -3.95 -3.78
CA ARG A 131 8.29 -3.23 -4.22
C ARG A 131 7.09 -4.15 -4.27
N SER A 132 5.90 -3.56 -4.33
CA SER A 132 4.64 -4.31 -4.44
C SER A 132 4.55 -5.25 -5.65
N PRO A 133 5.11 -4.95 -6.85
CA PRO A 133 5.13 -5.94 -7.94
C PRO A 133 6.01 -7.15 -7.65
N ASP A 134 7.12 -6.95 -6.94
CA ASP A 134 8.02 -8.04 -6.53
C ASP A 134 7.28 -8.96 -5.54
N MET A 135 6.57 -8.36 -4.56
CA MET A 135 5.69 -9.10 -3.66
C MET A 135 4.56 -9.84 -4.38
N ALA A 136 3.91 -9.21 -5.36
CA ALA A 136 2.84 -9.84 -6.12
C ALA A 136 3.34 -11.08 -6.88
N ALA A 137 4.52 -10.97 -7.50
CA ALA A 137 5.18 -12.10 -8.16
C ALA A 137 5.48 -13.23 -7.18
N MET A 138 6.07 -12.91 -6.01
CA MET A 138 6.34 -13.89 -4.95
C MET A 138 5.06 -14.55 -4.41
N HIS A 139 3.97 -13.79 -4.24
CA HIS A 139 2.69 -14.29 -3.74
C HIS A 139 1.99 -15.22 -4.74
N GLN A 140 2.16 -14.95 -6.04
CA GLN A 140 1.59 -15.76 -7.12
C GLN A 140 2.41 -17.01 -7.43
N ASP A 141 3.57 -17.19 -6.79
CA ASP A 141 4.42 -18.36 -6.97
C ASP A 141 3.74 -19.64 -6.48
N LYS A 142 3.42 -20.53 -7.43
CA LYS A 142 2.81 -21.84 -7.19
C LYS A 142 3.78 -23.00 -7.42
N SER A 143 5.05 -22.72 -7.71
CA SER A 143 6.08 -23.76 -7.83
C SER A 143 6.28 -24.46 -6.47
N GLU A 144 6.60 -25.75 -6.50
CA GLU A 144 6.79 -26.54 -5.27
C GLU A 144 8.02 -26.07 -4.46
N ASP A 145 9.04 -25.61 -5.17
CA ASP A 145 10.35 -25.18 -4.67
C ASP A 145 10.50 -23.65 -4.58
N ARG A 146 9.45 -22.88 -4.93
CA ARG A 146 9.40 -21.42 -4.83
C ARG A 146 10.44 -20.72 -5.74
N GLU A 147 10.53 -21.17 -7.00
CA GLU A 147 11.42 -20.64 -8.03
C GLU A 147 11.33 -19.11 -8.16
N VAL A 148 10.11 -18.55 -8.25
CA VAL A 148 9.90 -17.11 -8.45
C VAL A 148 10.27 -16.35 -7.19
N VAL A 149 9.98 -16.88 -6.01
CA VAL A 149 10.45 -16.29 -4.75
C VAL A 149 11.97 -16.23 -4.72
N SER A 150 12.64 -17.34 -5.07
CA SER A 150 14.10 -17.40 -5.10
C SER A 150 14.69 -16.42 -6.12
N GLU A 151 14.11 -16.34 -7.31
CA GLU A 151 14.49 -15.37 -8.35
C GLU A 151 14.37 -13.94 -7.82
N LYS A 152 13.22 -13.56 -7.24
CA LYS A 152 13.00 -12.19 -6.74
C LYS A 152 13.91 -11.83 -5.59
N LEU A 153 14.17 -12.76 -4.66
CA LEU A 153 15.12 -12.53 -3.56
C LEU A 153 16.55 -12.36 -4.08
N ASN A 154 16.93 -13.09 -5.13
CA ASN A 154 18.23 -12.90 -5.78
C ASN A 154 18.31 -11.55 -6.49
N GLU A 155 17.33 -11.22 -7.33
CA GLU A 155 17.30 -9.95 -8.07
C GLU A 155 17.34 -8.73 -7.13
N VAL A 156 16.47 -8.73 -6.12
CA VAL A 156 16.28 -7.59 -5.22
C VAL A 156 17.38 -7.52 -4.17
N PHE A 157 17.70 -8.63 -3.51
CA PHE A 157 18.61 -8.64 -2.35
C PHE A 157 19.98 -9.25 -2.61
N ALA A 158 20.25 -9.77 -3.81
CA ALA A 158 21.47 -10.52 -4.15
C ALA A 158 21.68 -11.74 -3.24
N VAL A 159 20.59 -12.40 -2.83
CA VAL A 159 20.63 -13.62 -2.03
C VAL A 159 20.46 -14.84 -2.92
N SER A 160 21.42 -15.75 -2.87
CA SER A 160 21.29 -17.08 -3.47
C SER A 160 20.84 -18.08 -2.42
N LEU A 161 19.61 -18.58 -2.53
CA LEU A 161 19.10 -19.62 -1.64
C LEU A 161 19.68 -20.96 -2.10
N PHE A 162 20.77 -21.40 -1.46
CA PHE A 162 21.46 -22.64 -1.82
C PHE A 162 20.77 -23.92 -1.30
N SER A 163 19.53 -23.83 -0.82
CA SER A 163 18.72 -24.98 -0.41
C SER A 163 17.24 -24.62 -0.47
N PRO A 164 16.34 -25.57 -0.80
CA PRO A 164 14.91 -25.33 -0.77
C PRO A 164 14.51 -24.81 0.61
N LEU A 165 13.65 -23.78 0.64
CA LEU A 165 13.09 -23.18 1.86
C LEU A 165 12.34 -24.26 2.68
N HIS A 166 13.07 -24.99 3.52
CA HIS A 166 12.49 -25.94 4.48
C HIS A 166 11.89 -25.25 5.70
N ILE A 167 11.91 -23.91 5.77
CA ILE A 167 11.52 -23.12 6.95
C ILE A 167 10.00 -22.82 7.01
N LEU A 168 9.21 -23.22 6.00
CA LEU A 168 7.76 -22.96 5.96
C LEU A 168 6.89 -24.21 5.85
N LYS A 169 7.32 -25.35 6.43
CA LYS A 169 6.46 -26.53 6.63
C LYS A 169 6.05 -26.66 8.09
#